data_AF-A0A729LQ92-F1
#
_entry.id   AF-A0A729LQ92-F1
#
_cell.length_a   1.000
_cell.length_b   1.000
_cell.length_c   1.000
_cell.angle_alpha   90.00
_cell.angle_beta   90.00
_cell.angle_gamma   90.00
#
_symmetry.space_group_name_H-M   'P 1'
#
loop_
_entity.id
_entity.type
_entity.pdbx_description
1 polymer ?
#
loop_
_entity_poly.entity_id
_entity_poly.type
_entity_poly.pdbx_seq_one_letter_code
_entity_poly.pdbx_strand_id
1 'polypeptide(L)'
;AIKVTASQNPELFWYYNNGITLLVNSVEPHRRNASRGFERGCFRFTDVSVINGAQTVSSLGMMAGSVGENLSNIKISARFIKLSGNEDIANSITKANNFQNRVLGRDFASQRPEQHRLSKEIAIEGYQYQLLRSGPNDTSGDASIIDLDEAPGQ
;
A
#
# COMPACT_ATOMS: atom_id res chain seq x y z
N ALA A 1 -10.58 -0.63 -4.99
CA ALA A 1 -9.66 -1.09 -6.06
C ALA A 1 -9.38 -2.59 -5.94
N ILE A 2 -8.56 -3.05 -4.99
CA ILE A 2 -8.12 -4.47 -4.87
C ILE A 2 -9.26 -5.50 -4.99
N LYS A 3 -10.31 -5.39 -4.16
CA LYS A 3 -11.45 -6.33 -4.18
C LYS A 3 -12.19 -6.33 -5.52
N VAL A 4 -12.32 -5.17 -6.16
CA VAL A 4 -13.01 -5.02 -7.45
C VAL A 4 -12.23 -5.74 -8.53
N THR A 5 -10.92 -5.49 -8.65
CA THR A 5 -10.07 -6.19 -9.62
C THR A 5 -10.04 -7.69 -9.35
N ALA A 6 -9.90 -8.11 -8.08
CA ALA A 6 -9.88 -9.52 -7.71
C ALA A 6 -11.17 -10.27 -8.08
N SER A 7 -12.33 -9.62 -8.00
CA SER A 7 -13.62 -10.25 -8.34
C SER A 7 -13.98 -10.15 -9.82
N GLN A 8 -13.66 -9.04 -10.48
CA GLN A 8 -14.16 -8.73 -11.82
C GLN A 8 -13.13 -8.99 -12.94
N ASN A 9 -11.83 -8.79 -12.65
CA ASN A 9 -10.75 -8.92 -13.64
C ASN A 9 -9.50 -9.57 -12.99
N PRO A 10 -9.61 -10.80 -12.44
CA PRO A 10 -8.54 -11.44 -11.67
C PRO A 10 -7.24 -11.64 -12.47
N GLU A 11 -7.34 -11.89 -13.78
CA GLU A 11 -6.20 -12.01 -14.70
C GLU A 11 -5.41 -10.72 -14.89
N LEU A 12 -6.07 -9.56 -14.71
CA LEU A 12 -5.43 -8.24 -14.80
C LEU A 12 -4.83 -7.77 -13.46
N PHE A 13 -5.04 -8.54 -12.39
CA PHE A 13 -4.66 -8.14 -11.03
C PHE A 13 -3.18 -7.75 -10.91
N TRP A 14 -2.30 -8.51 -11.58
CA TRP A 14 -0.86 -8.28 -11.62
C TRP A 14 -0.48 -6.89 -12.16
N TYR A 15 -1.25 -6.39 -13.13
CA TYR A 15 -0.96 -5.12 -13.79
C TYR A 15 -1.53 -3.93 -13.03
N TYR A 16 -2.67 -4.11 -12.35
CA TYR A 16 -3.42 -3.01 -11.75
C TYR A 16 -3.11 -2.78 -10.27
N ASN A 17 -2.54 -3.77 -9.58
CA ASN A 17 -2.30 -3.69 -8.15
C ASN A 17 -0.81 -3.77 -7.85
N ASN A 18 -0.39 -2.97 -6.88
CA ASN A 18 0.95 -3.11 -6.31
C ASN A 18 1.12 -4.49 -5.68
N GLY A 19 2.34 -4.99 -5.78
CA GLY A 19 2.74 -6.26 -5.18
C GLY A 19 2.80 -6.22 -3.66
N ILE A 20 3.39 -7.26 -3.09
CA ILE A 20 3.65 -7.40 -1.67
C ILE A 20 5.16 -7.46 -1.42
N THR A 21 5.63 -6.86 -0.32
CA THR A 21 7.02 -7.01 0.12
C THR A 21 7.04 -7.69 1.48
N LEU A 22 7.83 -8.75 1.59
CA LEU A 22 7.94 -9.56 2.79
C LEU A 22 9.39 -9.63 3.26
N LEU A 23 9.57 -9.48 4.57
CA LEU A 23 10.78 -9.89 5.27
C LEU A 23 10.65 -11.37 5.63
N VAL A 24 11.73 -12.13 5.48
CA VAL A 24 11.80 -13.55 5.82
C VAL A 24 13.13 -13.88 6.46
N ASN A 25 13.17 -14.87 7.36
CA ASN A 25 14.42 -15.31 8.00
C ASN A 25 15.16 -16.35 7.14
N SER A 26 14.44 -17.34 6.61
CA SER A 26 14.99 -18.32 5.67
C SER A 26 14.12 -18.52 4.44
N VAL A 27 14.76 -19.00 3.37
CA VAL A 27 14.12 -19.48 2.14
C VAL A 27 14.68 -20.86 1.83
N GLU A 28 13.79 -21.85 1.72
CA GLU A 28 14.11 -23.24 1.46
C GLU A 28 13.36 -23.71 0.21
N PRO A 29 14.04 -24.11 -0.87
CA PRO A 29 13.35 -24.70 -2.02
C PRO A 29 12.71 -26.04 -1.61
N HIS A 30 11.46 -26.25 -2.02
CA HIS A 30 10.82 -27.56 -1.84
C HIS A 30 11.66 -28.62 -2.58
N ARG A 31 11.73 -29.85 -2.04
CA ARG A 31 12.46 -30.99 -2.64
C ARG A 31 12.19 -31.21 -4.14
N ARG A 32 11.00 -30.84 -4.63
CA ARG A 32 10.61 -30.95 -6.05
C ARG A 32 11.23 -29.89 -6.96
N ASN A 33 11.86 -28.85 -6.41
CA ASN A 33 12.52 -27.78 -7.16
C ASN A 33 14.02 -28.05 -7.40
N ALA A 34 14.62 -29.08 -6.78
CA ALA A 34 16.07 -29.26 -6.71
C ALA A 34 16.77 -29.31 -8.09
N SER A 35 16.02 -29.59 -9.16
CA SER A 35 16.54 -29.66 -10.54
C SER A 35 16.35 -28.37 -11.36
N ARG A 36 15.63 -27.36 -10.85
CA ARG A 36 15.11 -26.21 -11.65
C ARG A 36 15.63 -24.83 -11.22
N GLY A 37 16.58 -24.77 -10.30
CA GLY A 37 17.10 -23.49 -9.79
C GLY A 37 16.03 -22.65 -9.06
N PHE A 38 16.24 -21.32 -9.00
CA PHE A 38 15.32 -20.36 -8.36
C PHE A 38 14.30 -19.74 -9.33
N GLU A 39 14.31 -20.10 -10.62
CA GLU A 39 13.48 -19.44 -11.64
C GLU A 39 11.99 -19.79 -11.51
N ARG A 40 11.67 -21.02 -11.11
CA ARG A 40 10.29 -21.45 -10.88
C ARG A 40 10.24 -22.61 -9.89
N GLY A 41 9.47 -22.46 -8.83
CA GLY A 41 9.32 -23.51 -7.84
C GLY A 41 8.44 -23.14 -6.64
N CYS A 42 8.26 -24.12 -5.76
CA CYS A 42 7.60 -23.95 -4.47
C CYS A 42 8.66 -23.68 -3.38
N PHE A 43 8.57 -22.58 -2.66
CA PHE A 43 9.53 -22.22 -1.62
C PHE A 43 8.85 -22.19 -0.26
N ARG A 44 9.54 -22.67 0.76
CA ARG A 44 9.16 -22.50 2.16
C ARG A 44 9.92 -21.29 2.70
N PHE A 45 9.18 -20.36 3.28
CA PHE A 45 9.72 -19.20 3.97
C PHE A 45 9.41 -19.31 5.47
N THR A 46 10.33 -18.84 6.30
CA THR A 46 10.17 -18.81 7.76
C THR A 46 10.18 -17.37 8.28
N ASP A 47 9.50 -17.13 9.40
CA ASP A 47 9.38 -15.83 10.06
C ASP A 47 8.99 -14.70 9.10
N VAL A 48 7.87 -14.91 8.40
CA VAL A 48 7.38 -14.03 7.34
C VAL A 48 6.71 -12.80 7.96
N SER A 49 7.16 -11.61 7.59
CA SER A 49 6.54 -10.34 7.97
C SER A 49 6.25 -9.47 6.75
N VAL A 50 5.01 -8.99 6.61
CA VAL A 50 4.59 -8.14 5.49
C VAL A 50 4.93 -6.68 5.82
N ILE A 51 5.83 -6.08 5.05
CA ILE A 51 6.23 -4.67 5.21
C ILE A 51 5.63 -3.75 4.15
N ASN A 52 5.02 -4.31 3.10
CA ASN A 52 4.26 -3.57 2.09
C ASN A 52 3.15 -4.45 1.50
N GLY A 53 1.99 -3.85 1.22
CA GLY A 53 0.86 -4.55 0.63
C GLY A 53 -0.01 -5.32 1.63
N ALA A 54 0.00 -4.92 2.92
CA ALA A 54 -0.84 -5.54 3.95
C ALA A 54 -2.34 -5.49 3.62
N GLN A 55 -2.81 -4.41 2.98
CA GLN A 55 -4.18 -4.30 2.49
C GLN A 55 -4.49 -5.31 1.39
N THR A 56 -3.54 -5.58 0.49
CA THR A 56 -3.64 -6.60 -0.57
C THR A 56 -3.79 -7.99 0.04
N VAL A 57 -2.88 -8.35 0.96
CA VAL A 57 -2.93 -9.63 1.68
C VAL A 57 -4.25 -9.79 2.43
N SER A 58 -4.66 -8.77 3.20
CA SER A 58 -5.89 -8.83 4.00
C SER A 58 -7.14 -8.93 3.13
N SER A 59 -7.20 -8.16 2.04
CA SER A 59 -8.36 -8.16 1.13
C SER A 59 -8.53 -9.51 0.44
N LEU A 60 -7.45 -10.08 -0.08
CA LEU A 60 -7.49 -11.40 -0.74
C LEU A 60 -7.74 -12.52 0.28
N GLY A 61 -7.15 -12.44 1.48
CA GLY A 61 -7.39 -13.38 2.56
C GLY A 61 -8.87 -13.44 2.99
N MET A 62 -9.53 -12.30 3.11
CA MET A 62 -10.97 -12.25 3.37
C MET A 62 -11.80 -12.86 2.24
N MET A 63 -11.34 -12.74 0.99
CA MET A 63 -12.05 -13.27 -0.17
C MET A 63 -11.86 -14.78 -0.37
N ALA A 64 -10.85 -15.39 0.28
CA ALA A 64 -10.53 -16.81 0.16
C ALA A 64 -11.68 -17.75 0.50
N GLY A 65 -12.56 -17.36 1.43
CA GLY A 65 -13.76 -18.14 1.77
C GLY A 65 -14.95 -17.96 0.82
N SER A 66 -14.98 -16.88 0.03
CA SER A 66 -16.18 -16.44 -0.71
C SER A 66 -16.04 -16.50 -2.23
N VAL A 67 -14.82 -16.46 -2.76
CA VAL A 67 -14.53 -16.21 -4.19
C VAL A 67 -13.66 -17.34 -4.79
N GLY A 68 -13.81 -18.55 -4.25
CA GLY A 68 -12.88 -19.69 -4.38
C GLY A 68 -12.26 -19.95 -5.76
N GLU A 69 -13.01 -19.84 -6.86
CA GLU A 69 -12.49 -20.09 -8.23
C GLU A 69 -11.72 -18.92 -8.85
N ASN A 70 -11.96 -17.67 -8.43
CA ASN A 70 -11.29 -16.52 -9.06
C ASN A 70 -9.88 -16.27 -8.51
N LEU A 71 -9.58 -16.72 -7.29
CA LEU A 71 -8.27 -16.50 -6.68
C LEU A 71 -7.15 -17.25 -7.39
N SER A 72 -7.42 -18.39 -8.03
CA SER A 72 -6.41 -19.13 -8.81
C SER A 72 -5.94 -18.38 -10.05
N ASN A 73 -6.73 -17.42 -10.55
CA ASN A 73 -6.39 -16.60 -11.71
C ASN A 73 -5.59 -15.34 -11.32
N ILE A 74 -5.54 -15.00 -10.03
CA ILE A 74 -4.82 -13.84 -9.54
C ILE A 74 -3.32 -14.13 -9.45
N LYS A 75 -2.53 -13.26 -10.06
CA LYS A 75 -1.07 -13.23 -9.92
C LYS A 75 -0.66 -11.97 -9.18
N ILE A 76 0.31 -12.09 -8.27
CA ILE A 76 0.81 -10.98 -7.46
C ILE A 76 2.33 -10.97 -7.50
N SER A 77 2.91 -9.79 -7.73
CA SER A 77 4.35 -9.60 -7.59
C SER A 77 4.71 -9.63 -6.11
N ALA A 78 5.62 -10.52 -5.73
CA ALA A 78 6.07 -10.65 -4.34
C ALA A 78 7.59 -10.47 -4.28
N ARG A 79 8.04 -9.50 -3.48
CA ARG A 79 9.44 -9.29 -3.17
C ARG A 79 9.74 -9.89 -1.80
N PHE A 80 10.59 -10.90 -1.76
CA PHE A 80 11.08 -11.50 -0.52
C PHE A 80 12.46 -10.95 -0.19
N ILE A 81 12.64 -10.49 1.03
CA ILE A 81 13.90 -9.94 1.53
C ILE A 81 14.34 -10.82 2.70
N LYS A 82 15.40 -11.62 2.45
CA LYS A 82 15.97 -12.47 3.49
C LYS A 82 16.79 -11.61 4.46
N LEU A 83 16.49 -11.73 5.74
CA LEU A 83 17.25 -11.15 6.83
C LEU A 83 18.15 -12.23 7.43
N SER A 84 19.46 -11.97 7.46
CA SER A 84 20.43 -12.87 8.10
C SER A 84 20.53 -12.62 9.61
N GLY A 85 19.39 -12.49 10.30
CA GLY A 85 19.34 -12.26 11.76
C GLY A 85 19.73 -10.85 12.23
N ASN A 86 19.68 -9.83 11.36
CA ASN A 86 20.00 -8.44 11.73
C ASN A 86 18.73 -7.58 11.79
N GLU A 87 18.24 -7.35 13.00
CA GLU A 87 17.02 -6.56 13.26
C GLU A 87 17.16 -5.08 12.85
N ASP A 88 18.35 -4.50 12.95
CA ASP A 88 18.59 -3.10 12.55
C ASP A 88 18.42 -2.90 11.04
N ILE A 89 18.89 -3.88 10.25
CA ILE A 89 18.67 -3.92 8.80
C ILE A 89 17.18 -4.07 8.50
N ALA A 90 16.46 -4.95 9.23
CA ALA A 90 15.02 -5.13 9.07
C ALA A 90 14.25 -3.82 9.28
N ASN A 91 14.58 -3.10 10.36
CA ASN A 91 14.00 -1.81 10.70
C ASN A 91 14.32 -0.76 9.64
N SER A 92 15.56 -0.72 9.15
CA SER A 92 16.00 0.24 8.12
C SER A 92 15.29 0.00 6.78
N ILE A 93 15.17 -1.26 6.37
CA ILE A 93 14.45 -1.66 5.15
C ILE A 93 12.96 -1.31 5.26
N THR A 94 12.34 -1.60 6.40
CA THR A 94 10.94 -1.26 6.66
C THR A 94 10.72 0.25 6.60
N LYS A 95 11.59 1.03 7.24
CA LYS A 95 11.55 2.51 7.17
C LYS A 95 11.71 3.02 5.74
N ALA A 96 12.70 2.52 5.00
CA ALA A 96 12.93 2.92 3.60
C ALA A 96 11.73 2.58 2.69
N ASN A 97 11.14 1.41 2.85
CA ASN A 97 9.98 0.98 2.07
C ASN A 97 8.73 1.83 2.38
N ASN A 98 8.51 2.16 3.65
CA ASN A 98 7.45 3.07 4.08
C ASN A 98 7.68 4.51 3.61
N PHE A 99 8.93 4.98 3.55
CA PHE A 99 9.25 6.33 3.10
C PHE A 99 9.04 6.51 1.59
N GLN A 100 9.30 5.46 0.80
CA GLN A 100 9.01 5.45 -0.64
C GLN A 100 7.50 5.37 -0.94
N ASN A 101 6.73 4.72 -0.06
CA ASN A 101 5.27 4.58 -0.18
C ASN A 101 4.52 5.48 0.82
N ARG A 102 5.11 6.62 1.19
CA ARG A 102 4.59 7.49 2.24
C ARG A 102 3.20 8.02 1.87
N VAL A 103 2.18 7.28 2.28
CA VAL A 103 0.82 7.82 2.44
C VAL A 103 0.92 8.72 3.66
N LEU A 104 0.90 10.02 3.44
CA LEU A 104 0.98 11.01 4.51
C LEU A 104 -0.25 10.83 5.41
N GLY A 105 -0.13 11.11 6.72
CA GLY A 105 -1.31 11.20 7.60
C GLY A 105 -2.37 12.16 7.02
N ARG A 106 -1.90 13.18 6.29
CA ARG A 106 -2.69 14.11 5.46
C ARG A 106 -3.46 13.43 4.33
N ASP A 107 -2.94 12.40 3.67
CA ASP A 107 -3.64 11.66 2.60
C ASP A 107 -4.79 10.81 3.16
N PHE A 108 -4.69 10.38 4.43
CA PHE A 108 -5.79 9.72 5.14
C PHE A 108 -6.77 10.73 5.73
N ALA A 109 -6.27 11.84 6.28
CA ALA A 109 -7.10 12.90 6.83
C ALA A 109 -7.91 13.60 5.72
N SER A 110 -7.33 13.84 4.54
CA SER A 110 -8.03 14.43 3.40
C SER A 110 -9.19 13.57 2.90
N GLN A 111 -9.14 12.25 3.08
CA GLN A 111 -10.24 11.33 2.71
C GLN A 111 -11.42 11.37 3.69
N ARG A 112 -11.29 12.04 4.83
CA ARG A 112 -12.36 12.13 5.82
C ARG A 112 -13.51 13.02 5.31
N PRO A 113 -14.78 12.60 5.42
CA PRO A 113 -15.93 13.42 5.00
C PRO A 113 -15.97 14.79 5.68
N GLU A 114 -15.51 14.88 6.92
CA GLU A 114 -15.46 16.13 7.68
C GLU A 114 -14.55 17.15 7.00
N GLN A 115 -13.41 16.73 6.44
CA GLN A 115 -12.48 17.63 5.75
C GLN A 115 -13.05 18.18 4.45
N HIS A 116 -13.86 17.39 3.74
CA HIS A 116 -14.59 17.86 2.56
C HIS A 116 -15.73 18.82 2.92
N ARG A 117 -16.36 18.63 4.09
CA ARG A 117 -17.35 19.57 4.61
C ARG A 117 -16.69 20.90 4.98
N LEU A 118 -15.59 20.86 5.74
CA LEU A 118 -14.81 22.06 6.08
C LEU A 118 -14.35 22.81 4.83
N SER A 119 -13.90 22.08 3.80
CA SER A 119 -13.49 22.70 2.53
C SER A 119 -14.59 23.56 1.91
N LYS A 120 -15.84 23.08 1.94
CA LYS A 120 -16.99 23.81 1.41
C LYS A 120 -17.36 25.00 2.27
N GLU A 121 -17.28 24.86 3.59
CA GLU A 121 -17.59 25.94 4.54
C GLU A 121 -16.58 27.08 4.44
N ILE A 122 -15.29 26.75 4.42
CA ILE A 122 -14.19 27.70 4.29
C ILE A 122 -14.24 28.42 2.93
N ALA A 123 -14.64 27.73 1.86
CA ALA A 123 -14.82 28.32 0.54
C ALA A 123 -15.94 29.38 0.48
N ILE A 124 -17.00 29.23 1.28
CA ILE A 124 -18.08 30.23 1.37
C ILE A 124 -17.56 31.53 1.99
N GLU A 125 -16.63 31.43 2.93
CA GLU A 125 -15.98 32.57 3.60
C GLU A 125 -14.87 33.22 2.76
N GLY A 126 -14.66 32.77 1.52
CA GLY A 126 -13.66 33.34 0.58
C GLY A 126 -12.24 32.79 0.76
N TYR A 127 -12.07 31.72 1.53
CA TYR A 127 -10.78 31.08 1.76
C TYR A 127 -10.66 29.77 0.97
N GLN A 128 -9.45 29.40 0.57
CA GLN A 128 -9.21 28.13 -0.11
C GLN A 128 -8.64 27.10 0.87
N TYR A 129 -9.41 26.05 1.16
CA TYR A 129 -8.94 24.94 2.01
C TYR A 129 -8.25 23.85 1.17
N GLN A 130 -6.95 23.65 1.38
CA GLN A 130 -6.15 22.76 0.55
C GLN A 130 -5.98 21.37 1.19
N LEU A 131 -6.68 20.38 0.64
CA LEU A 131 -6.69 19.01 1.16
C LEU A 131 -5.42 18.21 0.79
N LEU A 132 -4.85 18.46 -0.39
CA LEU A 132 -3.67 17.79 -0.95
C LEU A 132 -2.59 18.83 -1.29
N ARG A 133 -1.31 18.47 -1.25
CA ARG A 133 -0.23 19.37 -1.67
C ARG A 133 -0.42 19.76 -3.14
N SER A 134 -0.59 21.05 -3.44
CA SER A 134 -0.20 21.54 -4.77
C SER A 134 1.32 21.68 -4.82
N GLY A 135 1.87 21.48 -6.02
CA GLY A 135 3.28 21.80 -6.28
C GLY A 135 3.57 23.30 -6.11
N PRO A 136 4.84 23.72 -6.20
CA PRO A 136 5.28 25.08 -5.82
C PRO A 136 4.69 26.26 -6.60
N ASN A 137 3.74 26.05 -7.52
CA ASN A 137 3.33 27.03 -8.53
C ASN A 137 1.83 27.40 -8.53
N ASP A 138 1.01 26.96 -7.58
CA ASP A 138 -0.41 27.33 -7.54
C ASP A 138 -0.71 28.51 -6.58
N THR A 139 0.17 29.51 -6.51
CA THR A 139 -0.19 30.82 -5.94
C THR A 139 -0.67 31.73 -7.05
N SER A 140 -1.93 31.55 -7.47
CA SER A 140 -2.61 32.45 -8.40
C SER A 140 -4.03 32.71 -7.90
N GLY A 141 -4.20 33.76 -7.09
CA GLY A 141 -5.50 34.30 -6.72
C GLY A 141 -5.57 34.79 -5.27
N ASP A 142 -6.18 35.95 -5.07
CA ASP A 142 -6.42 36.72 -3.82
C ASP A 142 -7.05 35.97 -2.61
N ALA A 143 -7.19 34.65 -2.65
CA ALA A 143 -7.73 33.87 -1.54
C ALA A 143 -6.62 33.52 -0.54
N SER A 144 -6.85 33.81 0.75
CA SER A 144 -5.97 33.31 1.81
C SER A 144 -6.13 31.79 1.90
N ILE A 145 -5.02 31.07 1.77
CA ILE A 145 -4.97 29.60 1.73
C ILE A 145 -4.88 29.08 3.16
N ILE A 146 -5.71 28.09 3.49
CA ILE A 146 -5.66 27.35 4.76
C ILE A 146 -5.28 25.91 4.45
N ASP A 147 -4.20 25.43 5.06
CA ASP A 147 -3.69 24.07 4.85
C ASP A 147 -4.19 23.11 5.92
N LEU A 148 -4.33 21.82 5.58
CA LEU A 148 -4.71 20.76 6.54
C LEU A 148 -3.74 20.65 7.73
N ASP A 149 -2.49 21.10 7.57
CA ASP A 149 -1.48 21.10 8.62
C ASP A 149 -1.73 22.20 9.69
N GLU A 150 -2.61 23.17 9.41
CA GLU A 150 -3.01 24.25 10.34
C GLU A 150 -4.32 23.97 11.10
N ALA A 151 -4.99 22.84 10.85
CA ALA A 151 -6.22 22.49 11.56
C ALA A 151 -5.90 21.95 12.97
N PRO A 152 -6.41 22.56 14.05
CA PRO A 152 -6.13 22.11 15.41
C PRO A 152 -6.76 20.74 15.64
N GLY A 153 -5.91 19.75 15.91
CA GLY A 153 -6.34 18.41 16.29
C GLY A 153 -7.14 18.43 17.59
N GLN A 154 -8.36 17.89 17.53
CA GLN A 154 -9.04 17.29 18.68
C GLN A 154 -9.14 15.79 18.46
#